data_AF-A0A653NHP6-F1
#
_entry.id   AF-A0A653NHP6-F1
#
_cell.length_a   1.000
_cell.length_b   1.000
_cell.length_c   1.000
_cell.angle_alpha   90.00
_cell.angle_beta   90.00
_cell.angle_gamma   90.00
#
_symmetry.space_group_name_H-M   'P 1'
#
loop_
_entity.id
_entity.type
_entity.pdbx_description
1 polymer ?
#
loop_
_entity_poly.entity_id
_entity_poly.type
_entity_poly.pdbx_seq_one_letter_code
_entity_poly.pdbx_strand_id
1 'polypeptide(L)'
;MKNTVRMSLISKSGVELMIALETLKSRLVNNQIEIQNEEGYVDTLHFSFSEPAMEVEIKRLKQMIPNDIIQFLKTHNGADLFVHPTYGGGIRLFSVDEMIEYREIWECPEQFIPVGAGRDGEWIVCEVVNEHENYIWVGEFLTYTDDTEKLPMDYTRWFDYLIVAQGAHFWDWFRG
;
A
#
# COMPACT_ATOMS: atom_id res chain seq x y z
N MET A 1 -17.39 -20.35 -35.85
CA MET A 1 -17.36 -20.50 -34.38
C MET A 1 -15.97 -20.20 -33.89
N LYS A 2 -15.73 -18.99 -33.38
CA LYS A 2 -14.48 -18.65 -32.68
C LYS A 2 -14.79 -18.64 -31.19
N ASN A 3 -14.22 -19.62 -30.48
CA ASN A 3 -14.21 -19.66 -29.02
C ASN A 3 -13.49 -18.41 -28.51
N THR A 4 -14.28 -17.45 -28.04
CA THR A 4 -13.75 -16.33 -27.25
C THR A 4 -13.62 -16.84 -25.84
N VAL A 5 -12.37 -17.05 -25.43
CA VAL A 5 -11.99 -17.41 -24.07
C VAL A 5 -12.58 -16.37 -23.12
N ARG A 6 -13.45 -16.83 -22.22
CA ARG A 6 -13.80 -16.10 -21.00
C ARG A 6 -12.53 -15.99 -20.15
N MET A 7 -11.71 -14.97 -20.40
CA MET A 7 -10.91 -14.38 -19.34
C MET A 7 -11.87 -13.54 -18.51
N SER A 8 -12.32 -14.10 -17.40
CA SER A 8 -12.97 -13.35 -16.35
C SER A 8 -12.09 -12.17 -15.97
N LEU A 9 -12.71 -11.00 -15.87
CA LEU A 9 -12.14 -9.78 -15.31
C LEU A 9 -11.62 -10.08 -13.89
N ILE A 10 -10.37 -10.52 -13.80
CA ILE A 10 -9.52 -10.10 -12.69
C ILE A 10 -9.43 -8.59 -12.91
N SER A 11 -9.84 -7.77 -11.94
CA SER A 11 -9.82 -6.31 -12.10
C SER A 11 -8.43 -5.90 -12.60
N LYS A 12 -8.38 -5.09 -13.67
CA LYS A 12 -7.10 -4.69 -14.29
C LYS A 12 -6.12 -4.10 -13.26
N SER A 13 -6.63 -3.43 -12.23
CA SER A 13 -5.86 -2.85 -11.13
C SER A 13 -5.05 -3.87 -10.33
N GLY A 14 -5.64 -5.02 -10.00
CA GLY A 14 -4.94 -6.05 -9.22
C GLY A 14 -3.72 -6.63 -9.96
N VAL A 15 -3.82 -6.75 -11.28
CA VAL A 15 -2.69 -7.21 -12.12
C VAL A 15 -1.57 -6.18 -12.14
N GLU A 16 -1.90 -4.89 -12.20
CA GLU A 16 -0.92 -3.79 -12.23
C GLU A 16 -0.14 -3.69 -10.93
N LEU A 17 -0.80 -3.78 -9.76
CA LEU A 17 -0.14 -3.79 -8.46
C LEU A 17 0.87 -4.94 -8.36
N MET A 18 0.48 -6.15 -8.79
CA MET A 18 1.36 -7.31 -8.74
C MET A 18 2.54 -7.20 -9.69
N ILE A 19 2.37 -6.57 -10.86
CA ILE A 19 3.49 -6.27 -11.77
C ILE A 19 4.49 -5.32 -11.09
N ALA A 20 4.00 -4.26 -10.44
CA ALA A 20 4.86 -3.31 -9.73
C ALA A 20 5.66 -4.00 -8.60
N LEU A 21 4.98 -4.81 -7.78
CA LEU A 21 5.57 -5.57 -6.69
C LEU A 21 6.64 -6.57 -7.18
N GLU A 22 6.32 -7.40 -8.18
CA GLU A 22 7.26 -8.40 -8.68
C GLU A 22 8.45 -7.75 -9.41
N THR A 23 8.22 -6.62 -10.08
CA THR A 23 9.31 -5.84 -10.68
C THR A 23 10.23 -5.24 -9.62
N LEU A 24 9.68 -4.69 -8.53
CA LEU A 24 10.45 -4.24 -7.38
C LEU A 24 11.29 -5.39 -6.81
N LYS A 25 10.66 -6.53 -6.50
CA LYS A 25 11.33 -7.70 -5.93
C LYS A 25 12.45 -8.23 -6.83
N SER A 26 12.28 -8.20 -8.15
CA SER A 26 13.32 -8.61 -9.11
C SER A 26 14.58 -7.73 -9.08
N ARG A 27 14.46 -6.49 -8.58
CA ARG A 27 15.58 -5.54 -8.43
C ARG A 27 16.26 -5.65 -7.06
N LEU A 28 15.66 -6.36 -6.10
CA LEU A 28 16.24 -6.50 -4.77
C LEU A 28 17.41 -7.49 -4.79
N VAL A 29 18.48 -7.14 -4.09
CA VAL A 29 19.61 -8.04 -3.82
C VAL A 29 19.62 -8.29 -2.32
N ASN A 30 19.39 -9.54 -1.89
CA ASN A 30 19.25 -9.90 -0.47
C ASN A 30 18.22 -9.04 0.28
N ASN A 31 17.06 -8.79 -0.35
CA ASN A 31 16.00 -7.91 0.15
C ASN A 31 16.45 -6.46 0.41
N GLN A 32 17.45 -5.99 -0.33
CA GLN A 32 17.95 -4.63 -0.25
C GLN A 32 17.96 -3.99 -1.62
N ILE A 33 17.90 -2.66 -1.64
CA ILE A 33 18.12 -1.87 -2.85
C ILE A 33 18.96 -0.63 -2.52
N GLU A 34 19.86 -0.29 -3.43
CA GLU A 34 20.59 0.97 -3.40
C GLU A 34 19.75 2.04 -4.12
N ILE A 35 19.56 3.18 -3.46
CA ILE A 35 18.79 4.32 -3.99
C ILE A 35 19.62 5.59 -3.89
N GLN A 36 19.26 6.58 -4.71
CA GLN A 36 19.76 7.94 -4.53
C GLN A 36 18.66 8.75 -3.83
N ASN A 37 18.96 9.28 -2.66
CA ASN A 37 18.01 10.07 -1.87
C ASN A 37 18.00 11.55 -2.29
N GLU A 38 17.14 12.31 -1.62
CA GLU A 38 17.15 13.78 -1.70
C GLU A 38 18.53 14.30 -1.24
N GLU A 39 19.05 15.34 -1.90
CA GLU A 39 20.42 15.86 -1.72
C GLU A 39 21.55 15.03 -2.37
N GLY A 40 21.24 13.88 -2.95
CA GLY A 40 22.16 13.12 -3.81
C GLY A 40 23.08 12.16 -3.08
N TYR A 41 22.80 11.81 -1.82
CA TYR A 41 23.45 10.69 -1.15
C TYR A 41 22.90 9.36 -1.66
N VAL A 42 23.65 8.31 -1.38
CA VAL A 42 23.29 6.94 -1.76
C VAL A 42 23.08 6.13 -0.49
N ASP A 43 21.90 5.54 -0.37
CA ASP A 43 21.51 4.71 0.77
C ASP A 43 21.16 3.30 0.33
N THR A 44 21.42 2.33 1.20
CA THR A 44 20.93 0.95 1.06
C THR A 44 19.73 0.72 1.96
N LEU A 45 18.57 0.51 1.37
CA LEU A 45 17.30 0.32 2.08
C LEU A 45 16.86 -1.14 2.08
N HIS A 46 16.16 -1.53 3.13
CA HIS A 46 15.75 -2.90 3.40
C HIS A 46 14.26 -3.12 3.18
N PHE A 47 13.92 -4.34 2.82
CA PHE A 47 12.56 -4.81 2.61
C PHE A 47 12.30 -6.07 3.43
N SER A 48 11.13 -6.14 4.06
CA SER A 48 10.59 -7.34 4.68
C SER A 48 9.23 -7.62 4.06
N PHE A 49 8.93 -8.88 3.79
CA PHE A 49 7.64 -9.30 3.27
C PHE A 49 7.15 -10.46 4.12
N SER A 50 5.95 -10.34 4.69
CA SER A 50 5.33 -11.41 5.46
C SER A 50 4.89 -12.56 4.56
N GLU A 51 4.67 -13.72 5.17
CA GLU A 51 4.02 -14.85 4.51
C GLU A 51 2.59 -14.48 4.03
N PRO A 52 2.07 -15.14 3.00
CA PRO A 52 0.70 -14.97 2.52
C PRO A 52 -0.37 -15.07 3.62
N ALA A 53 -1.40 -14.22 3.55
CA ALA A 53 -2.57 -14.34 4.40
C ALA A 53 -3.40 -15.58 4.01
N MET A 54 -3.84 -16.34 5.01
CA MET A 54 -4.79 -17.42 4.84
C MET A 54 -6.20 -16.89 4.53
N GLU A 55 -7.00 -17.67 3.81
CA GLU A 55 -8.40 -17.32 3.52
C GLU A 55 -9.24 -17.06 4.79
N VAL A 56 -8.91 -17.72 5.91
CA VAL A 56 -9.59 -17.48 7.19
C VAL A 56 -9.24 -16.12 7.78
N GLU A 57 -8.02 -15.62 7.56
CA GLU A 57 -7.60 -14.29 8.00
C GLU A 57 -8.31 -13.24 7.15
N ILE A 58 -8.26 -13.36 5.82
CA ILE A 58 -8.93 -12.44 4.90
C ILE A 58 -10.42 -12.30 5.22
N LYS A 59 -11.12 -13.39 5.56
CA LYS A 59 -12.54 -13.38 5.94
C LYS A 59 -12.87 -12.60 7.21
N ARG A 60 -11.86 -12.22 8.02
CA ARG A 60 -12.06 -11.37 9.20
C ARG A 60 -12.25 -9.90 8.84
N LEU A 61 -11.81 -9.49 7.64
CA LEU A 61 -12.12 -8.18 7.08
C LEU A 61 -13.62 -8.20 6.71
N LYS A 62 -14.43 -7.46 7.48
CA LYS A 62 -15.91 -7.49 7.35
C LYS A 62 -16.42 -6.46 6.35
N GLN A 63 -15.65 -5.42 6.13
CA GLN A 63 -15.95 -4.31 5.25
C GLN A 63 -15.51 -4.61 3.81
N MET A 64 -15.96 -3.78 2.86
CA MET A 64 -15.56 -3.91 1.46
C MET A 64 -14.08 -3.54 1.33
N ILE A 65 -13.26 -4.48 0.85
CA ILE A 65 -11.84 -4.27 0.62
C ILE A 65 -11.57 -4.31 -0.89
N PRO A 66 -10.87 -3.30 -1.44
CA PRO A 66 -10.40 -3.33 -2.82
C PRO A 66 -9.66 -4.62 -3.18
N ASN A 67 -9.95 -5.17 -4.35
CA ASN A 67 -9.41 -6.48 -4.76
C ASN A 67 -7.88 -6.48 -4.89
N ASP A 68 -7.27 -5.35 -5.24
CA ASP A 68 -5.82 -5.14 -5.27
C ASP A 68 -5.19 -5.27 -3.87
N ILE A 69 -5.81 -4.72 -2.83
CA ILE A 69 -5.38 -4.93 -1.43
C ILE A 69 -5.51 -6.40 -1.04
N ILE A 70 -6.63 -7.06 -1.37
CA ILE A 70 -6.81 -8.50 -1.10
C ILE A 70 -5.74 -9.34 -1.81
N GLN A 71 -5.40 -9.01 -3.06
CA GLN A 71 -4.35 -9.72 -3.79
C GLN A 71 -2.97 -9.51 -3.19
N PHE A 72 -2.69 -8.29 -2.72
CA PHE A 72 -1.47 -8.02 -1.96
C PHE A 72 -1.41 -8.91 -0.72
N LEU A 73 -2.44 -8.91 0.13
CA LEU A 73 -2.48 -9.71 1.37
C LEU A 73 -2.35 -11.21 1.12
N LYS A 74 -2.96 -11.72 0.05
CA LYS A 74 -2.82 -13.13 -0.38
C LYS A 74 -1.43 -13.47 -0.91
N THR A 75 -0.58 -12.49 -1.16
CA THR A 75 0.82 -12.68 -1.53
C THR A 75 1.74 -12.42 -0.33
N HIS A 76 1.49 -11.34 0.41
CA HIS A 76 2.23 -10.90 1.57
C HIS A 76 1.27 -10.28 2.60
N ASN A 77 1.10 -10.91 3.76
CA ASN A 77 0.27 -10.41 4.84
C ASN A 77 0.98 -9.29 5.62
N GLY A 78 1.21 -8.16 4.94
CA GLY A 78 2.02 -7.06 5.43
C GLY A 78 3.47 -7.09 4.93
N ALA A 79 4.11 -5.92 4.98
CA ALA A 79 5.49 -5.72 4.53
C ALA A 79 6.08 -4.45 5.14
N ASP A 80 7.40 -4.40 5.34
CA ASP A 80 8.11 -3.14 5.56
C ASP A 80 8.94 -2.83 4.30
N LEU A 81 8.77 -1.63 3.75
CA LEU A 81 9.39 -1.18 2.51
C LEU A 81 10.32 -0.01 2.80
N PHE A 82 11.45 0.05 2.07
CA PHE A 82 12.35 1.21 2.10
C PHE A 82 12.89 1.55 3.51
N VAL A 83 13.12 0.55 4.36
CA VAL A 83 13.56 0.77 5.75
C VAL A 83 15.06 1.07 5.80
N HIS A 84 15.46 2.16 6.45
CA HIS A 84 16.88 2.45 6.65
C HIS A 84 17.46 1.53 7.75
N PRO A 85 18.60 0.85 7.52
CA PRO A 85 19.13 -0.14 8.46
C PRO A 85 19.52 0.43 9.83
N THR A 86 19.89 1.71 9.88
CA THR A 86 20.34 2.37 11.11
C THR A 86 19.27 3.27 11.73
N TYR A 87 18.39 3.85 10.91
CA TYR A 87 17.47 4.90 11.34
C TYR A 87 16.02 4.44 11.33
N GLY A 88 15.72 3.25 10.80
CA GLY A 88 14.36 2.77 10.61
C GLY A 88 13.63 3.60 9.56
N GLY A 89 12.38 3.96 9.86
CA GLY A 89 11.50 4.64 8.91
C GLY A 89 11.02 3.72 7.78
N GLY A 90 10.79 4.29 6.62
CA GLY A 90 10.20 3.60 5.48
C GLY A 90 8.66 3.57 5.55
N ILE A 91 8.07 2.63 4.80
CA ILE A 91 6.62 2.44 4.72
C ILE A 91 6.28 1.05 5.25
N ARG A 92 5.42 0.98 6.26
CA ARG A 92 4.82 -0.26 6.73
C ARG A 92 3.49 -0.47 6.02
N LEU A 93 3.35 -1.57 5.30
CA LEU A 93 2.07 -2.06 4.79
C LEU A 93 1.48 -3.05 5.79
N PHE A 94 0.23 -2.84 6.17
CA PHE A 94 -0.40 -3.60 7.24
C PHE A 94 -0.81 -5.02 6.81
N SER A 95 -0.61 -5.94 7.74
CA SER A 95 -1.26 -7.26 7.75
C SER A 95 -2.76 -7.14 8.03
N VAL A 96 -3.52 -8.21 7.81
CA VAL A 96 -4.94 -8.29 8.17
C VAL A 96 -5.19 -7.91 9.63
N ASP A 97 -4.33 -8.38 10.55
CA ASP A 97 -4.47 -8.11 11.98
C ASP A 97 -4.30 -6.63 12.28
N GLU A 98 -3.26 -6.01 11.72
CA GLU A 98 -2.99 -4.59 11.87
C GLU A 98 -4.10 -3.74 11.23
N MET A 99 -4.62 -4.13 10.07
CA MET A 99 -5.75 -3.43 9.46
C MET A 99 -6.98 -3.43 10.37
N ILE A 100 -7.24 -4.52 11.10
CA ILE A 100 -8.36 -4.61 12.05
C ILE A 100 -8.08 -3.77 13.29
N GLU A 101 -6.88 -3.92 13.86
CA GLU A 101 -6.44 -3.20 15.05
C GLU A 101 -6.44 -1.69 14.84
N TYR A 102 -5.75 -1.20 13.81
CA TYR A 102 -5.65 0.23 13.53
C TYR A 102 -6.97 0.83 13.08
N ARG A 103 -7.89 0.04 12.53
CA ARG A 103 -9.24 0.54 12.22
C ARG A 103 -9.96 0.97 13.49
N GLU A 104 -9.79 0.21 14.57
CA GLU A 104 -10.36 0.54 15.89
C GLU A 104 -9.60 1.70 16.54
N ILE A 105 -8.26 1.68 16.52
CA ILE A 105 -7.42 2.71 17.14
C ILE A 105 -7.58 4.08 16.45
N TRP A 106 -7.67 4.10 15.13
CA TRP A 106 -7.77 5.32 14.32
C TRP A 106 -9.21 5.77 14.07
N GLU A 107 -10.18 5.08 14.70
CA GLU A 107 -11.61 5.35 14.61
C GLU A 107 -12.10 5.48 13.16
N CYS A 108 -11.54 4.69 12.24
CA CYS A 108 -11.82 4.83 10.81
C CYS A 108 -13.31 4.58 10.52
N PRO A 109 -13.99 5.46 9.76
CA PRO A 109 -15.35 5.21 9.30
C PRO A 109 -15.43 3.94 8.43
N GLU A 110 -16.64 3.46 8.15
CA GLU A 110 -16.85 2.16 7.45
C GLU A 110 -16.13 2.07 6.11
N GLN A 111 -16.13 3.15 5.33
CA GLN A 111 -15.48 3.22 4.03
C GLN A 111 -13.96 3.42 4.09
N PHE A 112 -13.36 3.64 5.26
CA PHE A 112 -11.94 3.92 5.41
C PHE A 112 -11.20 2.71 5.97
N ILE A 113 -10.20 2.27 5.22
CA ILE A 113 -9.43 1.06 5.51
C ILE A 113 -7.99 1.48 5.81
N PRO A 114 -7.47 1.30 7.03
CA PRO A 114 -6.04 1.50 7.27
C PRO A 114 -5.26 0.47 6.44
N VAL A 115 -4.29 0.93 5.66
CA VAL A 115 -3.49 0.05 4.78
C VAL A 115 -1.99 0.11 5.10
N GLY A 116 -1.58 1.08 5.90
CA GLY A 116 -0.18 1.19 6.31
C GLY A 116 0.11 2.42 7.16
N ALA A 117 1.38 2.58 7.48
CA ALA A 117 1.93 3.76 8.12
C ALA A 117 3.22 4.20 7.41
N GLY A 118 3.42 5.52 7.31
CA GLY A 118 4.61 6.15 6.75
C GLY A 118 5.58 6.67 7.82
N ARG A 119 6.39 7.66 7.45
CA ARG A 119 7.31 8.36 8.37
C ARG A 119 6.56 8.93 9.55
N ASP A 120 7.21 8.90 10.71
CA ASP A 120 6.72 9.48 11.97
C ASP A 120 5.31 9.00 12.37
N GLY A 121 4.87 7.87 11.80
CA GLY A 121 3.54 7.32 12.05
C GLY A 121 2.42 7.97 11.24
N GLU A 122 2.71 8.66 10.13
CA GLU A 122 1.70 9.12 9.16
C GLU A 122 0.76 7.96 8.80
N TRP A 123 -0.55 8.17 8.94
CA TRP A 123 -1.55 7.16 8.63
C TRP A 123 -1.72 7.07 7.13
N ILE A 124 -1.71 5.86 6.58
CA ILE A 124 -2.04 5.60 5.18
C ILE A 124 -3.36 4.82 5.17
N VAL A 125 -4.41 5.47 4.67
CA VAL A 125 -5.78 4.96 4.71
C VAL A 125 -6.37 4.97 3.30
N CYS A 126 -7.03 3.88 2.93
CA CYS A 126 -7.73 3.73 1.67
C CYS A 126 -9.23 3.99 1.90
N GLU A 127 -9.75 5.05 1.29
CA GLU A 127 -11.18 5.34 1.20
C GLU A 127 -11.79 4.53 0.06
N VAL A 128 -12.79 3.71 0.35
CA VAL A 128 -13.47 2.86 -0.60
C VAL A 128 -14.81 3.48 -0.98
N VAL A 129 -14.89 4.06 -2.18
CA VAL A 129 -16.12 4.69 -2.68
C VAL A 129 -17.09 3.64 -3.22
N ASN A 130 -16.58 2.68 -3.99
CA ASN A 130 -17.33 1.54 -4.50
C ASN A 130 -16.36 0.39 -4.89
N GLU A 131 -16.89 -0.70 -5.45
CA GLU A 131 -16.11 -1.88 -5.86
C GLU A 131 -15.02 -1.62 -6.91
N HIS A 132 -15.01 -0.44 -7.54
CA HIS A 132 -14.10 -0.06 -8.63
C HIS A 132 -13.35 1.24 -8.37
N GLU A 133 -13.63 1.93 -7.26
CA GLU A 133 -13.12 3.27 -7.01
C GLU A 133 -12.70 3.41 -5.54
N ASN A 134 -11.45 3.77 -5.35
CA ASN A 134 -10.87 4.05 -4.05
C ASN A 134 -9.82 5.17 -4.15
N TYR A 135 -9.50 5.77 -3.01
CA TYR A 135 -8.53 6.85 -2.91
C TYR A 135 -7.63 6.66 -1.70
N ILE A 136 -6.38 7.06 -1.82
CA ILE A 136 -5.45 7.07 -0.70
C ILE A 136 -5.49 8.40 0.02
N TRP A 137 -5.56 8.31 1.34
CA TRP A 137 -5.41 9.40 2.28
C TRP A 137 -4.11 9.16 3.05
N VAL A 138 -3.26 10.18 3.15
CA VAL A 138 -2.03 10.10 3.93
C VAL A 138 -1.97 11.28 4.87
N GLY A 139 -1.67 11.10 6.15
CA GLY A 139 -1.47 12.25 7.03
C GLY A 139 -1.46 11.89 8.50
N GLU A 140 -1.16 12.89 9.33
CA GLU A 140 -1.23 12.77 10.78
C GLU A 140 -2.65 13.09 11.26
N PHE A 141 -3.22 12.24 12.12
CA PHE A 141 -4.53 12.48 12.75
C PHE A 141 -5.66 12.80 11.77
N LEU A 142 -5.87 11.92 10.78
CA LEU A 142 -6.91 12.09 9.77
C LEU A 142 -8.29 12.30 10.41
N THR A 143 -8.97 13.39 10.04
CA THR A 143 -10.32 13.70 10.54
C THR A 143 -11.41 12.99 9.73
N TYR A 144 -11.09 12.54 8.51
CA TYR A 144 -12.02 11.93 7.54
C TYR A 144 -13.20 12.84 7.15
N THR A 145 -13.08 14.16 7.33
CA THR A 145 -14.19 15.11 7.07
C THR A 145 -13.91 16.12 5.97
N ASP A 146 -12.64 16.41 5.67
CA ASP A 146 -12.24 17.26 4.56
C ASP A 146 -11.17 16.56 3.72
N ASP A 147 -11.16 16.84 2.41
CA ASP A 147 -10.32 16.12 1.44
C ASP A 147 -8.87 16.65 1.38
N THR A 148 -8.40 17.40 2.37
CA THR A 148 -7.04 17.99 2.35
C THR A 148 -5.95 16.92 2.27
N GLU A 149 -6.16 15.81 2.98
CA GLU A 149 -5.20 14.70 3.06
C GLU A 149 -5.43 13.64 1.97
N LYS A 150 -6.46 13.81 1.15
CA LYS A 150 -6.83 12.90 0.06
C LYS A 150 -5.93 13.09 -1.15
N LEU A 151 -5.30 12.01 -1.59
CA LEU A 151 -4.53 11.98 -2.82
C LEU A 151 -5.44 11.69 -4.03
N PRO A 152 -5.18 12.30 -5.20
CA PRO A 152 -5.97 12.08 -6.41
C PRO A 152 -5.59 10.76 -7.12
N MET A 153 -5.46 9.67 -6.37
CA MET A 153 -5.07 8.35 -6.86
C MET A 153 -5.58 7.21 -5.97
N ASP A 154 -5.77 6.05 -6.61
CA ASP A 154 -6.12 4.80 -5.93
C ASP A 154 -4.90 4.12 -5.30
N TYR A 155 -5.14 3.04 -4.55
CA TYR A 155 -4.10 2.26 -3.88
C TYR A 155 -3.04 1.72 -4.85
N THR A 156 -3.47 1.18 -6.00
CA THR A 156 -2.56 0.63 -7.02
C THR A 156 -1.59 1.68 -7.54
N ARG A 157 -2.10 2.86 -7.92
CA ARG A 157 -1.27 3.95 -8.46
C ARG A 157 -0.38 4.59 -7.39
N TRP A 158 -0.90 4.74 -6.16
CA TRP A 158 -0.08 5.19 -5.03
C TRP A 158 1.10 4.26 -4.77
N PHE A 159 0.87 2.93 -4.78
CA PHE A 159 1.93 1.94 -4.57
C PHE A 159 2.97 1.94 -5.68
N ASP A 160 2.56 2.04 -6.95
CA ASP A 160 3.48 2.17 -8.08
C ASP A 160 4.33 3.45 -7.95
N TYR A 161 3.71 4.57 -7.59
CA TYR A 161 4.42 5.84 -7.44
C TYR A 161 5.38 5.83 -6.25
N LEU A 162 5.03 5.16 -5.15
CA LEU A 162 5.94 4.93 -4.03
C LEU A 162 7.21 4.18 -4.48
N ILE A 163 7.07 3.17 -5.34
CA ILE A 163 8.21 2.42 -5.90
C ILE A 163 9.04 3.30 -6.84
N VAL A 164 8.39 4.07 -7.71
CA VAL A 164 9.08 4.98 -8.66
C VAL A 164 9.82 6.08 -7.90
N ALA A 165 9.22 6.61 -6.83
CA ALA A 165 9.81 7.61 -5.94
C ALA A 165 10.84 7.02 -4.98
N GLN A 166 11.16 5.72 -5.08
CA GLN A 166 12.18 5.06 -4.27
C GLN A 166 11.92 5.18 -2.76
N GLY A 167 10.64 5.17 -2.36
CA GLY A 167 10.24 5.31 -0.97
C GLY A 167 10.11 6.75 -0.47
N ALA A 168 10.44 7.76 -1.29
CA ALA A 168 10.19 9.15 -0.93
C ALA A 168 8.67 9.40 -0.80
N HIS A 169 8.29 10.25 0.16
CA HIS A 169 6.90 10.68 0.37
C HIS A 169 6.49 11.68 -0.70
N PHE A 170 6.36 11.20 -1.93
CA PHE A 170 6.07 12.00 -3.12
C PHE A 170 4.76 12.81 -2.99
N TRP A 171 3.88 12.44 -2.06
CA TRP A 171 2.67 13.21 -1.77
C TRP A 171 2.97 14.61 -1.22
N ASP A 172 4.09 14.80 -0.53
CA ASP A 172 4.53 16.10 -0.03
C ASP A 172 4.77 17.09 -1.18
N TRP A 173 5.08 16.61 -2.39
CA TRP A 173 5.27 17.45 -3.57
C TRP A 173 3.97 18.11 -4.06
N PHE A 174 2.80 17.62 -3.64
CA PHE A 174 1.50 18.19 -3.98
C PHE A 174 0.93 19.10 -2.90
N ARG A 175 1.51 19.11 -1.69
CA ARG A 175 0.99 19.81 -0.49
C ARG A 175 1.65 21.17 -0.23
N GLY A 176 2.27 21.75 -1.27
CA GLY A 176 2.97 23.04 -1.22
C GLY A 176 2.08 24.23 -0.89
#